data_AF-A0A7E5VQ65-F1
#
_entry.id   AF-A0A7E5VQ65-F1
#
_cell.length_a   1.000
_cell.length_b   1.000
_cell.length_c   1.000
_cell.angle_alpha   90.00
_cell.angle_beta   90.00
_cell.angle_gamma   90.00
#
_symmetry.space_group_name_H-M   'P 1'
#
loop_
_entity.id
_entity.type
_entity.pdbx_description
1 polymer ?
#
loop_
_entity_poly.entity_id
_entity_poly.type
_entity_poly.pdbx_seq_one_letter_code
_entity_poly.pdbx_strand_id
1 'polypeptide(L)'
;MKRAFCILAALRTEHTANYIAKMSPITNFKEWKFHDPPNYAALPINDNPEYNVPVAVKDAVFSKVPTEPLVGKLHLVCASDDALTDILDLDPSVAESEEFINFIAGSYLPEGGLSVSHRYGGYQFGFWSDQLGDGRAHILGEYINSKGETWQPQLKGSGETPYSRMGDGRAVLRSSIREMIASEACHYLGIPTTRAAALVVSDDHKVWRDKSYSGHSRQERAAIVMRLAQAWYRIGSVEILNKRREPALMKDLVDFIIKHHFPEIENGSGDKYVKWFQEVSYRNLDTVAIWQGLGFTHGVLNTDNVSLLGVTLDYGPYGFMDYYSPHYVPNTSDDMGRYAFNKQPAIMVWNLCKLAEALDPILSEQQRQKIKEIAATLLDYVHVKVALALVLKLGFREYKGGDENMAYDLLKMMLNKMADFTATFRQLSEVDPQHLLDKTVIEKHWSLNKLIEDSDWEKWVKNYEKRLADENITEEVRKQRMVKMNPLYVPRNWILEEAIKDAEKNDFEKVRFLLKLFKKPFEVNEEAEKLGYSSQPPSWSYGLKLSCSS
;
A
#
# COMPACT_ATOMS: atom_id res chain seq x y z
N MET A 1 9.70 -0.73 -25.45
CA MET A 1 10.70 -1.77 -25.13
C MET A 1 11.54 -1.51 -23.86
N LYS A 2 11.73 -0.27 -23.37
CA LYS A 2 12.48 0.01 -22.10
C LYS A 2 11.74 -0.27 -20.77
N ARG A 3 10.46 -0.67 -20.78
CA ARG A 3 9.67 -1.09 -19.58
C ARG A 3 9.35 -2.59 -19.53
N ALA A 4 10.07 -3.39 -20.30
CA ALA A 4 10.05 -4.83 -20.11
C ALA A 4 10.81 -5.12 -18.81
N PHE A 5 10.08 -5.51 -17.77
CA PHE A 5 10.54 -5.98 -16.46
C PHE A 5 10.87 -4.95 -15.36
N CYS A 6 9.84 -4.24 -14.86
CA CYS A 6 9.81 -3.81 -13.46
C CYS A 6 9.25 -4.88 -12.50
N ILE A 7 8.57 -5.93 -12.99
CA ILE A 7 8.04 -6.99 -12.10
C ILE A 7 9.19 -7.84 -11.53
N LEU A 8 10.23 -8.09 -12.34
CA LEU A 8 11.47 -8.72 -11.87
C LEU A 8 12.33 -7.76 -11.04
N ALA A 9 12.22 -6.43 -11.20
CA ALA A 9 12.99 -5.44 -10.43
C ALA A 9 12.35 -5.12 -9.08
N ALA A 10 11.02 -5.11 -8.99
CA ALA A 10 10.28 -5.00 -7.73
C ALA A 10 10.53 -6.20 -6.79
N LEU A 11 10.91 -7.35 -7.36
CA LEU A 11 11.32 -8.56 -6.62
C LEU A 11 12.85 -8.79 -6.69
N ARG A 12 13.61 -7.92 -7.37
CA ARG A 12 15.09 -7.83 -7.37
C ARG A 12 15.54 -6.48 -6.83
N THR A 13 14.97 -6.01 -5.74
CA THR A 13 15.73 -5.13 -4.84
C THR A 13 16.86 -5.95 -4.20
N GLU A 14 17.82 -6.41 -5.02
CA GLU A 14 19.19 -6.43 -4.54
C GLU A 14 19.50 -4.97 -4.27
N HIS A 15 19.56 -4.64 -2.97
CA HIS A 15 20.11 -3.38 -2.49
C HIS A 15 21.50 -3.25 -3.09
N THR A 16 21.61 -2.61 -4.26
CA THR A 16 22.85 -2.08 -4.76
C THR A 16 23.14 -0.89 -3.88
N ALA A 17 23.79 -1.17 -2.75
CA ALA A 17 24.40 -0.18 -1.91
C ALA A 17 25.47 0.53 -2.75
N ASN A 18 25.05 1.55 -3.48
CA ASN A 18 25.98 2.57 -3.92
C ASN A 18 26.60 3.13 -2.64
N TYR A 19 27.90 2.88 -2.47
CA TYR A 19 28.73 3.40 -1.39
C TYR A 19 28.81 4.93 -1.50
N ILE A 20 27.72 5.61 -1.18
CA ILE A 20 27.77 6.96 -0.63
C ILE A 20 28.24 6.76 0.82
N ALA A 21 29.24 7.52 1.26
CA ALA A 21 29.74 7.45 2.62
C ALA A 21 28.54 7.55 3.58
N LYS A 22 28.18 6.44 4.25
CA LYS A 22 27.07 6.43 5.22
C LYS A 22 27.39 7.49 6.27
N MET A 23 26.64 8.59 6.25
CA MET A 23 26.62 9.48 7.40
C MET A 23 26.23 8.63 8.61
N SER A 24 26.87 8.90 9.75
CA SER A 24 26.48 8.19 10.97
C SER A 24 25.02 8.53 11.28
N PRO A 25 24.18 7.53 11.58
CA PRO A 25 22.78 7.79 11.88
C PRO A 25 22.66 8.73 13.08
N ILE A 26 21.67 9.61 13.04
CA ILE A 26 21.38 10.57 14.11
C ILE A 26 20.88 9.78 15.32
N THR A 27 21.63 9.80 16.41
CA THR A 27 21.30 9.11 17.68
C THR A 27 20.58 10.00 18.68
N ASN A 28 20.60 11.32 18.46
CA ASN A 28 19.93 12.31 19.30
C ASN A 28 18.82 12.99 18.48
N PHE A 29 17.56 12.67 18.77
CA PHE A 29 16.43 13.18 17.98
C PHE A 29 16.35 14.71 17.93
N LYS A 30 16.91 15.43 18.91
CA LYS A 30 16.91 16.90 18.92
C LYS A 30 17.74 17.52 17.78
N GLU A 31 18.64 16.75 17.18
CA GLU A 31 19.44 17.17 16.03
C GLU A 31 18.71 16.93 14.70
N TRP A 32 17.63 16.16 14.71
CA TRP A 32 16.81 15.89 13.54
C TRP A 32 15.92 17.10 13.21
N LYS A 33 16.00 17.55 11.96
CA LYS A 33 15.32 18.77 11.50
C LYS A 33 14.70 18.55 10.12
N PHE A 34 13.61 19.25 9.86
CA PHE A 34 13.03 19.32 8.52
C PHE A 34 13.82 20.27 7.62
N HIS A 35 13.66 20.07 6.31
CA HIS A 35 14.03 21.03 5.30
C HIS A 35 13.19 22.30 5.46
N ASP A 36 13.86 23.46 5.54
CA ASP A 36 13.22 24.76 5.73
C ASP A 36 13.56 25.73 4.59
N PRO A 37 12.57 26.26 3.85
CA PRO A 37 11.16 25.86 3.89
C PRO A 37 10.94 24.51 3.17
N PRO A 38 9.92 23.72 3.53
CA PRO A 38 9.55 22.57 2.73
C PRO A 38 9.09 23.02 1.33
N ASN A 39 9.32 22.22 0.30
CA ASN A 39 9.00 22.58 -1.09
C ASN A 39 7.51 22.90 -1.27
N TYR A 40 6.62 22.16 -0.59
CA TYR A 40 5.17 22.41 -0.68
C TYR A 40 4.74 23.78 -0.12
N ALA A 41 5.61 24.50 0.61
CA ALA A 41 5.34 25.88 1.02
C ALA A 41 5.23 26.84 -0.18
N ALA A 42 5.69 26.43 -1.37
CA ALA A 42 5.49 27.17 -2.62
C ALA A 42 4.06 27.08 -3.17
N LEU A 43 3.25 26.12 -2.69
CA LEU A 43 1.84 25.98 -3.08
C LEU A 43 0.96 26.83 -2.17
N PRO A 44 -0.22 27.30 -2.63
CA PRO A 44 -1.13 28.06 -1.78
C PRO A 44 -1.58 27.30 -0.53
N ILE A 45 -1.30 27.89 0.65
CA ILE A 45 -1.69 27.39 1.97
C ILE A 45 -2.70 28.36 2.58
N ASN A 46 -3.82 27.83 3.07
CA ASN A 46 -4.80 28.58 3.85
C ASN A 46 -4.36 28.62 5.33
N ASP A 47 -4.22 29.81 5.91
CA ASP A 47 -3.76 30.01 7.31
C ASP A 47 -4.80 29.68 8.40
N ASN A 48 -5.92 29.04 8.04
CA ASN A 48 -7.15 28.84 8.82
C ASN A 48 -7.05 29.03 10.35
N PRO A 49 -7.57 30.14 10.91
CA PRO A 49 -7.49 30.41 12.35
C PRO A 49 -8.35 29.45 13.20
N GLU A 50 -9.40 28.83 12.63
CA GLU A 50 -10.27 27.86 13.30
C GLU A 50 -10.08 26.46 12.68
N TYR A 51 -8.92 25.85 12.94
CA TYR A 51 -8.49 24.61 12.30
C TYR A 51 -9.42 23.41 12.57
N ASN A 52 -10.16 23.40 13.67
CA ASN A 52 -11.06 22.31 14.08
C ASN A 52 -12.51 22.50 13.63
N VAL A 53 -12.80 23.54 12.84
CA VAL A 53 -14.13 23.75 12.27
C VAL A 53 -14.15 23.23 10.82
N PRO A 54 -15.00 22.26 10.49
CA PRO A 54 -15.13 21.77 9.12
C PRO A 54 -15.60 22.88 8.17
N VAL A 55 -14.79 23.19 7.15
CA VAL A 55 -15.10 24.27 6.19
C VAL A 55 -14.79 23.87 4.75
N ALA A 56 -15.56 24.42 3.81
CA ALA A 56 -15.28 24.28 2.38
C ALA A 56 -14.15 25.23 1.97
N VAL A 57 -12.90 24.74 2.05
CA VAL A 57 -11.69 25.47 1.68
C VAL A 57 -11.69 25.73 0.16
N LYS A 58 -11.23 26.92 -0.24
CA LYS A 58 -11.11 27.36 -1.63
C LYS A 58 -9.74 28.00 -1.86
N ASP A 59 -9.31 28.02 -3.12
CA ASP A 59 -8.11 28.73 -3.58
C ASP A 59 -6.81 28.33 -2.84
N ALA A 60 -6.78 27.12 -2.28
CA ALA A 60 -5.65 26.56 -1.55
C ALA A 60 -5.48 25.06 -1.85
N VAL A 61 -4.23 24.58 -1.78
CA VAL A 61 -3.90 23.15 -1.82
C VAL A 61 -3.89 22.56 -0.41
N PHE A 62 -3.37 23.33 0.55
CA PHE A 62 -3.27 22.89 1.94
C PHE A 62 -3.92 23.88 2.88
N SER A 63 -4.30 23.42 4.08
CA SER A 63 -4.57 24.27 5.23
C SER A 63 -3.48 24.07 6.27
N LYS A 64 -2.95 25.16 6.80
CA LYS A 64 -2.04 25.14 7.96
C LYS A 64 -2.84 24.69 9.18
N VAL A 65 -2.34 23.68 9.88
CA VAL A 65 -3.05 23.06 11.01
C VAL A 65 -2.05 22.62 12.09
N PRO A 66 -2.28 22.93 13.38
CA PRO A 66 -1.50 22.34 14.46
C PRO A 66 -1.85 20.86 14.63
N THR A 67 -0.96 20.08 15.23
CA THR A 67 -1.31 18.75 15.75
C THR A 67 -1.98 18.88 17.11
N GLU A 68 -2.88 17.96 17.42
CA GLU A 68 -3.43 17.79 18.75
C GLU A 68 -2.83 16.54 19.40
N PRO A 69 -2.05 16.68 20.48
CA PRO A 69 -1.34 15.54 21.04
C PRO A 69 -2.25 14.46 21.62
N LEU A 70 -1.76 13.23 21.67
CA LEU A 70 -2.33 12.22 22.56
C LEU A 70 -2.14 12.65 24.03
N VAL A 71 -3.11 12.33 24.88
CA VAL A 71 -3.09 12.65 26.30
C VAL A 71 -2.85 11.40 27.14
N GLY A 72 -2.38 11.56 28.37
CA GLY A 72 -2.20 10.45 29.32
C GLY A 72 -0.93 9.62 29.07
N LYS A 73 -0.92 8.37 29.54
CA LYS A 73 0.24 7.49 29.44
C LYS A 73 0.43 6.96 28.02
N LEU A 74 1.56 7.31 27.42
CA LEU A 74 1.95 6.93 26.07
C LEU A 74 2.77 5.63 26.07
N HIS A 75 2.60 4.82 25.03
CA HIS A 75 3.42 3.64 24.77
C HIS A 75 3.85 3.60 23.31
N LEU A 76 5.13 3.30 23.07
CA LEU A 76 5.60 2.88 21.76
C LEU A 76 5.14 1.44 21.51
N VAL A 77 4.23 1.26 20.56
CA VAL A 77 3.79 -0.08 20.13
C VAL A 77 4.92 -0.76 19.37
N CYS A 78 5.41 -0.10 18.33
CA CYS A 78 6.52 -0.56 17.50
C CYS A 78 7.09 0.57 16.64
N ALA A 79 8.29 0.34 16.11
CA ALA A 79 8.94 1.18 15.10
C ALA A 79 9.60 0.31 14.02
N SER A 80 9.68 0.81 12.80
CA SER A 80 10.39 0.17 11.68
C SER A 80 11.82 0.68 11.62
N ASP A 81 12.78 -0.16 12.03
CA ASP A 81 14.20 0.19 12.00
C ASP A 81 14.65 0.68 10.61
N ASP A 82 14.16 0.05 9.54
CA ASP A 82 14.54 0.36 8.17
C ASP A 82 13.92 1.70 7.73
N ALA A 83 12.69 2.01 8.16
CA ALA A 83 12.14 3.34 7.91
C ALA A 83 12.90 4.43 8.70
N LEU A 84 13.32 4.16 9.93
CA LEU A 84 14.12 5.09 10.71
C LEU A 84 15.49 5.30 10.07
N THR A 85 16.18 4.22 9.72
CA THR A 85 17.57 4.27 9.23
C THR A 85 17.68 4.66 7.76
N ASP A 86 16.89 4.08 6.87
CA ASP A 86 17.04 4.28 5.43
C ASP A 86 16.33 5.52 4.89
N ILE A 87 15.33 6.04 5.62
CA ILE A 87 14.52 7.19 5.20
C ILE A 87 14.75 8.42 6.08
N LEU A 88 14.81 8.25 7.41
CA LEU A 88 14.93 9.38 8.35
C LEU A 88 16.35 9.61 8.87
N ASP A 89 17.31 8.77 8.46
CA ASP A 89 18.69 8.73 8.95
C ASP A 89 18.80 8.69 10.49
N LEU A 90 17.81 8.09 11.15
CA LEU A 90 17.75 7.93 12.60
C LEU A 90 18.30 6.57 13.01
N ASP A 91 19.07 6.53 14.09
CA ASP A 91 19.44 5.26 14.72
C ASP A 91 18.20 4.61 15.34
N PRO A 92 17.99 3.28 15.23
CA PRO A 92 16.80 2.64 15.78
C PRO A 92 16.60 2.85 17.27
N SER A 93 17.68 3.08 18.04
CA SER A 93 17.58 3.39 19.47
C SER A 93 16.84 4.69 19.78
N VAL A 94 16.74 5.61 18.81
CA VAL A 94 15.97 6.86 18.94
C VAL A 94 14.49 6.59 19.19
N ALA A 95 13.95 5.47 18.68
CA ALA A 95 12.53 5.15 18.79
C ALA A 95 12.03 5.10 20.24
N GLU A 96 12.90 4.69 21.17
CA GLU A 96 12.59 4.53 22.59
C GLU A 96 12.81 5.83 23.40
N SER A 97 13.30 6.90 22.77
CA SER A 97 13.48 8.20 23.44
C SER A 97 12.14 8.87 23.72
N GLU A 98 12.05 9.56 24.85
CA GLU A 98 10.86 10.32 25.23
C GLU A 98 10.56 11.41 24.18
N GLU A 99 11.60 12.06 23.64
CA GLU A 99 11.47 13.06 22.61
C GLU A 99 10.84 12.54 21.32
N PHE A 100 11.25 11.35 20.86
CA PHE A 100 10.68 10.75 19.66
C PHE A 100 9.23 10.32 19.91
N ILE A 101 8.95 9.66 21.03
CA ILE A 101 7.57 9.25 21.38
C ILE A 101 6.64 10.46 21.47
N ASN A 102 7.08 11.56 22.10
CA ASN A 102 6.29 12.79 22.19
C ASN A 102 6.08 13.47 20.84
N PHE A 103 7.07 13.40 19.94
CA PHE A 103 6.94 13.87 18.56
C PHE A 103 5.88 13.08 17.79
N ILE A 104 5.95 11.75 17.80
CA ILE A 104 4.94 10.89 17.16
C ILE A 104 3.56 11.08 17.78
N ALA A 105 3.50 11.32 19.09
CA ALA A 105 2.25 11.63 19.79
C ALA A 105 1.67 13.01 19.42
N GLY A 106 2.34 13.81 18.59
CA GLY A 106 1.87 15.12 18.12
C GLY A 106 2.10 16.26 19.10
N SER A 107 3.04 16.12 20.04
CA SER A 107 3.25 17.08 21.14
C SER A 107 4.05 18.31 20.76
N TYR A 108 4.91 18.21 19.75
CA TYR A 108 5.70 19.32 19.25
C TYR A 108 6.13 19.06 17.80
N LEU A 109 6.63 20.11 17.15
CA LEU A 109 7.14 20.06 15.79
C LEU A 109 8.64 20.41 15.79
N PRO A 110 9.53 19.53 15.28
CA PRO A 110 10.94 19.83 15.07
C PRO A 110 11.19 21.08 14.21
N GLU A 111 12.39 21.63 14.32
CA GLU A 111 12.83 22.80 13.55
C GLU A 111 12.64 22.60 12.05
N GLY A 112 12.19 23.65 11.35
CA GLY A 112 11.85 23.63 9.93
C GLY A 112 10.49 23.04 9.59
N GLY A 113 9.76 22.49 10.56
CA GLY A 113 8.45 21.89 10.31
C GLY A 113 7.38 22.93 9.94
N LEU A 114 6.47 22.53 9.03
CA LEU A 114 5.31 23.30 8.62
C LEU A 114 4.10 22.35 8.54
N SER A 115 3.40 22.20 9.66
CA SER A 115 2.26 21.27 9.74
C SER A 115 1.07 21.74 8.88
N VAL A 116 0.66 20.90 7.95
CA VAL A 116 -0.45 21.15 7.02
C VAL A 116 -1.33 19.92 6.83
N SER A 117 -2.56 20.14 6.39
CA SER A 117 -3.50 19.10 5.95
C SER A 117 -3.86 19.35 4.49
N HIS A 118 -3.91 18.29 3.68
CA HIS A 118 -4.14 18.38 2.25
C HIS A 118 -5.63 18.47 1.92
N ARG A 119 -6.02 19.46 1.12
CA ARG A 119 -7.34 19.55 0.49
C ARG A 119 -7.40 18.64 -0.73
N TYR A 120 -8.40 17.76 -0.78
CA TYR A 120 -8.72 16.99 -1.97
C TYR A 120 -10.21 16.68 -2.00
N GLY A 121 -10.70 16.18 -3.12
CA GLY A 121 -12.03 15.60 -3.26
C GLY A 121 -11.92 14.16 -3.73
N GLY A 122 -13.00 13.54 -4.16
CA GLY A 122 -12.92 12.22 -4.73
C GLY A 122 -14.26 11.62 -5.12
N TYR A 123 -14.19 10.61 -5.98
CA TYR A 123 -15.29 9.71 -6.26
C TYR A 123 -15.23 8.53 -5.30
N GLN A 124 -16.12 8.50 -4.31
CA GLN A 124 -16.28 7.38 -3.39
C GLN A 124 -17.35 6.43 -3.93
N PHE A 125 -16.98 5.16 -4.10
CA PHE A 125 -17.87 4.14 -4.69
C PHE A 125 -18.47 4.51 -6.05
N GLY A 126 -17.79 5.39 -6.80
CA GLY A 126 -18.23 5.86 -8.13
C GLY A 126 -19.07 7.14 -8.11
N PHE A 127 -19.36 7.69 -6.94
CA PHE A 127 -20.12 8.94 -6.78
C PHE A 127 -19.20 10.05 -6.28
N TRP A 128 -19.36 11.26 -6.82
CA TRP A 128 -18.61 12.43 -6.36
C TRP A 128 -19.01 12.78 -4.92
N SER A 129 -18.03 12.86 -4.02
CA SER A 129 -18.23 13.08 -2.58
C SER A 129 -17.89 14.50 -2.11
N ASP A 130 -17.84 15.43 -3.05
CA ASP A 130 -17.41 16.81 -2.83
C ASP A 130 -16.04 16.92 -2.13
N GLN A 131 -15.86 17.93 -1.28
CA GLN A 131 -14.60 18.15 -0.60
C GLN A 131 -14.40 17.09 0.50
N LEU A 132 -13.29 16.39 0.40
CA LEU A 132 -12.73 15.51 1.41
C LEU A 132 -11.58 16.28 2.08
N GLY A 133 -10.37 15.74 2.01
CA GLY A 133 -9.19 16.30 2.65
C GLY A 133 -8.67 15.40 3.77
N ASP A 134 -7.47 15.73 4.25
CA ASP A 134 -6.82 14.99 5.32
C ASP A 134 -7.54 15.23 6.66
N GLY A 135 -8.69 14.58 6.86
CA GLY A 135 -9.57 14.81 8.01
C GLY A 135 -9.06 14.35 9.38
N ARG A 136 -7.85 13.78 9.42
CA ARG A 136 -7.19 13.27 10.63
C ARG A 136 -5.70 13.04 10.41
N ALA A 137 -5.13 13.71 9.41
CA ALA A 137 -3.76 13.49 9.01
C ALA A 137 -3.03 14.82 8.79
N HIS A 138 -1.78 14.88 9.24
CA HIS A 138 -1.00 16.11 9.30
C HIS A 138 0.36 15.85 8.68
N ILE A 139 0.63 16.45 7.52
CA ILE A 139 1.96 16.48 6.91
C ILE A 139 2.78 17.46 7.74
N LEU A 140 3.87 17.01 8.33
CA LEU A 140 4.61 17.78 9.34
C LEU A 140 5.67 18.70 8.74
N GLY A 141 6.21 18.33 7.58
CA GLY A 141 7.38 18.93 6.97
C GLY A 141 7.88 18.07 5.82
N GLU A 142 9.01 18.46 5.24
CA GLU A 142 9.79 17.64 4.33
C GLU A 142 11.14 17.35 4.93
N TYR A 143 11.54 16.09 4.93
CA TYR A 143 12.88 15.65 5.32
C TYR A 143 13.67 15.30 4.07
N ILE A 144 14.91 15.79 3.97
CA ILE A 144 15.85 15.40 2.92
C ILE A 144 16.87 14.48 3.57
N ASN A 145 16.85 13.20 3.18
CA ASN A 145 17.75 12.21 3.75
C ASN A 145 19.17 12.31 3.18
N SER A 146 20.09 11.53 3.73
CA SER A 146 21.50 11.45 3.34
C SER A 146 21.72 11.00 1.89
N LYS A 147 20.69 10.42 1.25
CA LYS A 147 20.68 10.02 -0.17
C LYS A 147 20.20 11.16 -1.09
N GLY A 148 19.77 12.30 -0.52
CA GLY A 148 19.19 13.42 -1.25
C GLY A 148 17.72 13.20 -1.65
N GLU A 149 17.05 12.19 -1.08
CA GLU A 149 15.63 11.92 -1.32
C GLU A 149 14.76 12.76 -0.39
N THR A 150 13.67 13.30 -0.92
CA THR A 150 12.68 14.06 -0.14
C THR A 150 11.56 13.16 0.34
N TRP A 151 11.24 13.24 1.62
CA TRP A 151 10.19 12.47 2.28
C TRP A 151 9.30 13.39 3.13
N GLN A 152 8.00 13.13 3.14
CA GLN A 152 6.98 13.85 3.91
C GLN A 152 6.45 12.98 5.05
N PRO A 153 6.97 13.13 6.29
CA PRO A 153 6.35 12.53 7.47
C PRO A 153 4.94 13.06 7.69
N GLN A 154 3.99 12.13 7.87
CA GLN A 154 2.60 12.43 8.14
C GLN A 154 2.13 11.68 9.39
N LEU A 155 1.57 12.39 10.36
CA LEU A 155 0.91 11.78 11.52
C LEU A 155 -0.55 11.55 11.20
N LYS A 156 -1.05 10.32 11.36
CA LYS A 156 -2.46 9.95 11.19
C LYS A 156 -3.08 9.59 12.53
N GLY A 157 -4.13 10.33 12.90
CA GLY A 157 -4.78 10.30 14.23
C GLY A 157 -4.40 11.47 15.14
N SER A 158 -3.69 12.46 14.61
CA SER A 158 -3.12 13.59 15.36
C SER A 158 -4.02 14.82 15.46
N GLY A 159 -5.35 14.67 15.37
CA GLY A 159 -6.30 15.75 15.68
C GLY A 159 -7.26 16.13 14.56
N GLU A 160 -8.19 17.02 14.89
CA GLU A 160 -9.15 17.58 13.94
C GLU A 160 -8.48 18.56 12.97
N THR A 161 -9.12 18.70 11.82
CA THR A 161 -8.70 19.56 10.71
C THR A 161 -9.95 20.17 10.06
N PRO A 162 -9.79 21.12 9.13
CA PRO A 162 -10.92 21.67 8.37
C PRO A 162 -11.64 20.64 7.50
N TYR A 163 -11.04 19.44 7.36
CA TYR A 163 -11.50 18.34 6.53
C TYR A 163 -12.08 17.17 7.34
N SER A 164 -12.13 17.28 8.68
CA SER A 164 -12.60 16.20 9.57
C SER A 164 -14.07 15.85 9.39
N ARG A 165 -14.86 16.73 8.76
CA ARG A 165 -16.31 16.55 8.56
C ARG A 165 -16.99 16.28 9.89
N MET A 166 -17.47 15.06 10.11
CA MET A 166 -18.13 14.64 11.36
C MET A 166 -17.25 13.71 12.20
N GLY A 167 -15.99 13.50 11.80
CA GLY A 167 -15.01 12.69 12.52
C GLY A 167 -14.26 13.51 13.55
N ASP A 168 -13.71 12.83 14.56
CA ASP A 168 -13.01 13.42 15.70
C ASP A 168 -11.50 13.64 15.47
N GLY A 169 -11.02 13.50 14.23
CA GLY A 169 -9.60 13.66 13.93
C GLY A 169 -8.68 12.56 14.47
N ARG A 170 -9.22 11.49 15.07
CA ARG A 170 -8.44 10.42 15.70
C ARG A 170 -8.45 9.11 14.90
N ALA A 171 -7.46 8.29 15.20
CA ALA A 171 -7.34 6.91 14.75
C ALA A 171 -7.24 5.99 15.97
N VAL A 172 -7.71 4.74 15.85
CA VAL A 172 -7.62 3.74 16.92
C VAL A 172 -6.46 2.77 16.74
N LEU A 173 -6.01 2.18 17.86
CA LEU A 173 -4.92 1.21 17.90
C LEU A 173 -5.03 0.12 16.83
N ARG A 174 -6.20 -0.51 16.68
CA ARG A 174 -6.39 -1.61 15.72
C ARG A 174 -6.18 -1.20 14.26
N SER A 175 -6.65 -0.01 13.84
CA SER A 175 -6.45 0.46 12.46
C SER A 175 -5.01 0.88 12.25
N SER A 176 -4.39 1.49 13.25
CA SER A 176 -3.00 1.93 13.17
C SER A 176 -2.01 0.76 13.13
N ILE A 177 -2.27 -0.35 13.86
CA ILE A 177 -1.50 -1.60 13.74
C ILE A 177 -1.61 -2.18 12.33
N ARG A 178 -2.83 -2.22 11.77
CA ARG A 178 -3.05 -2.72 10.40
C ARG A 178 -2.28 -1.90 9.38
N GLU A 179 -2.35 -0.57 9.47
CA GLU A 179 -1.62 0.32 8.54
C GLU A 179 -0.10 0.21 8.71
N MET A 180 0.41 0.14 9.95
CA MET A 180 1.83 -0.07 10.23
C MET A 180 2.35 -1.37 9.59
N ILE A 181 1.70 -2.49 9.88
CA ILE A 181 2.14 -3.81 9.39
C ILE A 181 1.96 -3.91 7.87
N ALA A 182 0.85 -3.42 7.31
CA ALA A 182 0.59 -3.50 5.88
C ALA A 182 1.58 -2.69 5.05
N SER A 183 1.89 -1.47 5.48
CA SER A 183 2.83 -0.58 4.81
C SER A 183 4.20 -1.25 4.68
N GLU A 184 4.71 -1.77 5.80
CA GLU A 184 6.03 -2.41 5.81
C GLU A 184 6.02 -3.78 5.12
N ALA A 185 4.99 -4.60 5.34
CA ALA A 185 4.87 -5.89 4.64
C ALA A 185 4.78 -5.72 3.11
N CYS A 186 3.99 -4.75 2.63
CA CYS A 186 3.90 -4.44 1.20
C CYS A 186 5.27 -4.03 0.64
N HIS A 187 6.05 -3.23 1.38
CA HIS A 187 7.40 -2.84 0.95
C HIS A 187 8.30 -4.06 0.70
N TYR A 188 8.40 -4.99 1.65
CA TYR A 188 9.23 -6.19 1.49
C TYR A 188 8.65 -7.24 0.55
N LEU A 189 7.34 -7.21 0.29
CA LEU A 189 6.71 -7.99 -0.76
C LEU A 189 6.95 -7.39 -2.17
N GLY A 190 7.62 -6.25 -2.28
CA GLY A 190 7.88 -5.57 -3.53
C GLY A 190 6.70 -4.76 -4.09
N ILE A 191 5.65 -4.52 -3.29
CA ILE A 191 4.54 -3.64 -3.67
C ILE A 191 4.97 -2.19 -3.44
N PRO A 192 4.94 -1.31 -4.46
CA PRO A 192 5.14 0.12 -4.26
C PRO A 192 4.11 0.66 -3.25
N THR A 193 4.59 1.27 -2.17
CA THR A 193 3.74 1.64 -1.03
C THR A 193 4.30 2.81 -0.22
N THR A 194 3.42 3.52 0.49
CA THR A 194 3.80 4.38 1.62
C THR A 194 4.44 3.53 2.72
N ARG A 195 5.39 4.12 3.46
CA ARG A 195 6.09 3.45 4.56
C ARG A 195 5.49 3.87 5.91
N ALA A 196 5.77 3.11 6.95
CA ALA A 196 5.35 3.45 8.31
C ALA A 196 6.53 3.33 9.28
N ALA A 197 6.78 4.39 10.03
CA ALA A 197 7.99 4.53 10.84
C ALA A 197 7.78 4.15 12.30
N ALA A 198 6.68 4.58 12.91
CA ALA A 198 6.40 4.32 14.31
C ALA A 198 4.91 4.42 14.63
N LEU A 199 4.51 3.73 15.69
CA LEU A 199 3.14 3.72 16.20
C LEU A 199 3.15 3.96 17.72
N VAL A 200 2.47 5.01 18.16
CA VAL A 200 2.26 5.35 19.57
C VAL A 200 0.78 5.24 19.93
N VAL A 201 0.50 4.71 21.12
CA VAL A 201 -0.87 4.58 21.67
C VAL A 201 -0.96 5.21 23.05
N SER A 202 -2.13 5.73 23.39
CA SER A 202 -2.45 6.20 24.74
C SER A 202 -3.32 5.21 25.51
N ASP A 203 -3.03 5.03 26.80
CA ASP A 203 -3.93 4.31 27.73
C ASP A 203 -5.23 5.10 27.98
N ASP A 204 -5.15 6.42 28.11
CA ASP A 204 -6.23 7.25 28.66
C ASP A 204 -7.08 7.94 27.58
N HIS A 205 -6.49 8.25 26.42
CA HIS A 205 -7.21 8.89 25.33
C HIS A 205 -8.12 7.87 24.62
N LYS A 206 -9.41 7.89 24.97
CA LYS A 206 -10.43 7.02 24.38
C LYS A 206 -11.26 7.75 23.34
N VAL A 207 -11.62 7.05 22.27
CA VAL A 207 -12.50 7.52 21.20
C VAL A 207 -13.61 6.52 20.94
N TRP A 208 -14.78 7.01 20.55
CA TRP A 208 -15.93 6.16 20.26
C TRP A 208 -15.86 5.64 18.83
N ARG A 209 -15.96 4.32 18.66
CA ARG A 209 -16.03 3.69 17.35
C ARG A 209 -17.07 2.58 17.34
N ASP A 210 -17.76 2.48 16.22
CA ASP A 210 -18.53 1.29 15.86
C ASP A 210 -17.69 0.46 14.88
N LYS A 211 -17.10 -0.64 15.36
CA LYS A 211 -16.21 -1.50 14.55
C LYS A 211 -16.96 -2.15 13.39
N SER A 212 -18.26 -2.40 13.53
CA SER A 212 -19.07 -3.19 12.58
C SER A 212 -20.15 -2.37 11.85
N TYR A 213 -20.25 -1.07 12.12
CA TYR A 213 -21.39 -0.24 11.71
C TYR A 213 -22.75 -0.83 12.13
N SER A 214 -22.79 -1.46 13.32
CA SER A 214 -23.98 -2.14 13.86
C SER A 214 -24.88 -1.24 14.71
N GLY A 215 -24.52 0.04 14.87
CA GLY A 215 -25.09 0.98 15.83
C GLY A 215 -24.48 0.87 17.24
N HIS A 216 -23.58 -0.09 17.50
CA HIS A 216 -23.05 -0.36 18.83
C HIS A 216 -21.62 0.20 18.97
N SER A 217 -21.54 1.48 19.31
CA SER A 217 -20.26 2.14 19.56
C SER A 217 -19.63 1.69 20.88
N ARG A 218 -18.31 1.49 20.87
CA ARG A 218 -17.49 1.21 22.05
C ARG A 218 -16.32 2.19 22.13
N GLN A 219 -15.80 2.39 23.33
CA GLN A 219 -14.55 3.13 23.50
C GLN A 219 -13.36 2.27 23.06
N GLU A 220 -12.55 2.84 22.17
CA GLU A 220 -11.28 2.28 21.71
C GLU A 220 -10.16 3.27 22.06
N ARG A 221 -8.92 2.77 22.18
CA ARG A 221 -7.75 3.61 22.47
C ARG A 221 -7.31 4.37 21.23
N ALA A 222 -7.10 5.67 21.38
CA ALA A 222 -6.52 6.52 20.35
C ALA A 222 -5.03 6.17 20.16
N ALA A 223 -4.61 6.13 18.91
CA ALA A 223 -3.25 5.86 18.51
C ALA A 223 -2.86 6.74 17.31
N ILE A 224 -1.58 7.05 17.19
CA ILE A 224 -1.02 7.77 16.05
C ILE A 224 0.02 6.90 15.37
N VAL A 225 -0.12 6.73 14.06
CA VAL A 225 0.90 6.13 13.20
C VAL A 225 1.60 7.24 12.40
N MET A 226 2.93 7.22 12.41
CA MET A 226 3.74 8.06 11.52
C MET A 226 3.95 7.34 10.20
N ARG A 227 3.35 7.89 9.15
CA ARG A 227 3.46 7.43 7.77
C ARG A 227 4.51 8.25 7.05
N LEU A 228 5.17 7.66 6.06
CA LEU A 228 6.17 8.31 5.23
C LEU A 228 5.85 8.08 3.75
N ALA A 229 5.90 9.14 2.95
CA ALA A 229 5.81 9.07 1.49
C ALA A 229 6.67 10.17 0.88
N GLN A 230 7.11 10.03 -0.36
CA GLN A 230 7.75 11.15 -1.07
C GLN A 230 6.77 12.31 -1.28
N ALA A 231 5.49 12.00 -1.48
CA ALA A 231 4.40 12.97 -1.46
C ALA A 231 3.02 12.30 -1.26
N TRP A 232 2.05 13.10 -0.80
CA TRP A 232 0.68 12.66 -0.50
C TRP A 232 -0.36 13.04 -1.57
N TYR A 233 0.08 13.31 -2.81
CA TYR A 233 -0.81 13.70 -3.90
C TYR A 233 -1.63 12.53 -4.46
N ARG A 234 -2.92 12.77 -4.65
CA ARG A 234 -3.94 11.79 -5.06
C ARG A 234 -4.61 12.22 -6.35
N ILE A 235 -5.30 11.32 -7.05
CA ILE A 235 -6.19 11.74 -8.16
C ILE A 235 -7.19 12.79 -7.66
N GLY A 236 -7.73 12.58 -6.46
CA GLY A 236 -8.61 13.54 -5.77
C GLY A 236 -8.06 14.96 -5.59
N SER A 237 -6.74 15.13 -5.56
CA SER A 237 -6.08 16.44 -5.46
C SER A 237 -6.26 17.28 -6.72
N VAL A 238 -6.39 16.64 -7.88
CA VAL A 238 -6.66 17.31 -9.17
C VAL A 238 -8.16 17.46 -9.39
N GLU A 239 -8.94 16.45 -9.02
CA GLU A 239 -10.39 16.43 -9.21
C GLU A 239 -11.09 17.60 -8.50
N ILE A 240 -10.69 17.92 -7.26
CA ILE A 240 -11.29 19.02 -6.51
C ILE A 240 -11.12 20.36 -7.22
N LEU A 241 -9.95 20.60 -7.82
CA LEU A 241 -9.64 21.86 -8.50
C LEU A 241 -10.47 21.99 -9.78
N ASN A 242 -10.71 20.88 -10.49
CA ASN A 242 -11.65 20.89 -11.62
C ASN A 242 -13.07 21.21 -11.14
N LYS A 243 -13.54 20.52 -10.09
CA LYS A 243 -14.90 20.67 -9.56
C LYS A 243 -15.18 22.05 -8.98
N ARG A 244 -14.15 22.72 -8.46
CA ARG A 244 -14.21 24.09 -7.95
C ARG A 244 -13.91 25.15 -9.00
N ARG A 245 -13.60 24.75 -10.24
CA ARG A 245 -13.27 25.64 -11.37
C ARG A 245 -12.03 26.51 -11.09
N GLU A 246 -10.98 25.88 -10.57
CA GLU A 246 -9.71 26.51 -10.19
C GLU A 246 -8.56 26.08 -11.15
N PRO A 247 -8.63 26.35 -12.47
CA PRO A 247 -7.66 25.81 -13.45
C PRO A 247 -6.25 26.39 -13.31
N ALA A 248 -6.11 27.64 -12.83
CA ALA A 248 -4.80 28.22 -12.56
C ALA A 248 -4.08 27.46 -11.44
N LEU A 249 -4.77 27.25 -10.32
CA LEU A 249 -4.26 26.46 -9.20
C LEU A 249 -3.97 25.01 -9.59
N MET A 250 -4.81 24.42 -10.44
CA MET A 250 -4.57 23.08 -11.00
C MET A 250 -3.27 23.03 -11.79
N LYS A 251 -3.03 24.03 -12.65
CA LYS A 251 -1.79 24.12 -13.42
C LYS A 251 -0.59 24.24 -12.49
N ASP A 252 -0.66 25.08 -11.47
CA ASP A 252 0.43 25.27 -10.51
C ASP A 252 0.73 23.99 -9.72
N LEU A 253 -0.31 23.29 -9.25
CA LEU A 253 -0.18 22.02 -8.55
C LEU A 253 0.44 20.93 -9.46
N VAL A 254 -0.05 20.76 -10.69
CA VAL A 254 0.45 19.72 -11.59
C VAL A 254 1.89 20.04 -12.02
N ASP A 255 2.21 21.30 -12.29
CA ASP A 255 3.58 21.73 -12.62
C ASP A 255 4.54 21.50 -11.44
N PHE A 256 4.09 21.78 -10.22
CA PHE A 256 4.83 21.48 -9.00
C PHE A 256 5.10 19.97 -8.87
N ILE A 257 4.07 19.15 -9.02
CA ILE A 257 4.20 17.68 -8.91
C ILE A 257 5.18 17.14 -9.95
N ILE A 258 5.08 17.57 -11.21
CA ILE A 258 5.99 17.15 -12.29
C ILE A 258 7.42 17.53 -11.94
N LYS A 259 7.66 18.80 -11.57
CA LYS A 259 9.00 19.31 -11.25
C LYS A 259 9.67 18.53 -10.12
N HIS A 260 8.95 18.21 -9.05
CA HIS A 260 9.53 17.65 -7.82
C HIS A 260 9.50 16.12 -7.76
N HIS A 261 8.58 15.46 -8.47
CA HIS A 261 8.39 14.00 -8.36
C HIS A 261 8.49 13.24 -9.70
N PHE A 262 8.64 13.96 -10.81
CA PHE A 262 8.86 13.40 -12.15
C PHE A 262 9.96 14.18 -12.92
N PRO A 263 11.17 14.33 -12.34
CA PRO A 263 12.24 15.15 -12.91
C PRO A 263 12.72 14.66 -14.29
N GLU A 264 12.42 13.42 -14.67
CA GLU A 264 12.66 12.86 -16.01
C GLU A 264 11.76 13.48 -17.10
N ILE A 265 10.69 14.18 -16.71
CA ILE A 265 9.80 14.89 -17.62
C ILE A 265 10.29 16.34 -17.72
N GLU A 266 10.90 16.68 -18.86
CA GLU A 266 11.44 18.02 -19.10
C GLU A 266 10.38 19.11 -18.92
N ASN A 267 10.64 20.02 -17.97
CA ASN A 267 9.82 21.20 -17.77
C ASN A 267 9.82 22.08 -19.02
N GLY A 268 8.62 22.45 -19.48
CA GLY A 268 8.42 23.27 -20.68
C GLY A 268 8.24 22.48 -21.98
N SER A 269 8.33 21.14 -21.96
CA SER A 269 7.93 20.35 -23.12
C SER A 269 6.43 20.54 -23.40
N GLY A 270 6.07 20.69 -24.68
CA GLY A 270 4.66 20.84 -25.09
C GLY A 270 3.78 19.62 -24.78
N ASP A 271 4.38 18.50 -24.35
CA ASP A 271 3.72 17.23 -24.03
C ASP A 271 3.86 16.79 -22.57
N LYS A 272 4.35 17.66 -21.66
CA LYS A 272 4.63 17.29 -20.25
C LYS A 272 3.45 16.64 -19.53
N TYR A 273 2.24 17.18 -19.68
CA TYR A 273 1.04 16.62 -19.05
C TYR A 273 0.65 15.25 -19.61
N VAL A 274 0.91 15.02 -20.90
CA VAL A 274 0.65 13.73 -21.56
C VAL A 274 1.63 12.68 -21.04
N LYS A 275 2.93 13.02 -20.98
CA LYS A 275 3.97 12.16 -20.41
C LYS A 275 3.71 11.84 -18.94
N TRP A 276 3.31 12.86 -18.18
CA TRP A 276 2.97 12.70 -16.77
C TRP A 276 1.76 11.80 -16.58
N PHE A 277 0.65 12.03 -17.29
CA PHE A 277 -0.52 11.16 -17.26
C PHE A 277 -0.16 9.71 -17.61
N GLN A 278 0.65 9.51 -18.65
CA GLN A 278 1.13 8.19 -19.04
C GLN A 278 1.92 7.51 -17.92
N GLU A 279 2.83 8.25 -17.27
CA GLU A 279 3.66 7.73 -16.18
C GLU A 279 2.82 7.36 -14.96
N VAL A 280 1.95 8.26 -14.51
CA VAL A 280 1.01 8.02 -13.40
C VAL A 280 0.15 6.79 -13.68
N SER A 281 -0.33 6.64 -14.92
CA SER A 281 -1.14 5.50 -15.33
C SER A 281 -0.37 4.20 -15.25
N TYR A 282 0.82 4.14 -15.86
CA TYR A 282 1.59 2.90 -15.88
C TYR A 282 2.11 2.49 -14.50
N ARG A 283 2.53 3.44 -13.65
CA ARG A 283 2.93 3.12 -12.26
C ARG A 283 1.77 2.50 -11.48
N ASN A 284 0.57 3.09 -11.55
CA ASN A 284 -0.60 2.56 -10.85
C ASN A 284 -1.04 1.19 -11.37
N LEU A 285 -1.01 0.97 -12.70
CA LEU A 285 -1.40 -0.32 -13.28
C LEU A 285 -0.36 -1.43 -13.02
N ASP A 286 0.94 -1.08 -13.00
CA ASP A 286 1.98 -2.01 -12.58
C ASP A 286 1.81 -2.39 -11.09
N THR A 287 1.50 -1.44 -10.20
CA THR A 287 1.17 -1.71 -8.79
C THR A 287 -0.04 -2.64 -8.65
N VAL A 288 -1.12 -2.39 -9.39
CA VAL A 288 -2.31 -3.27 -9.38
C VAL A 288 -1.97 -4.66 -9.90
N ALA A 289 -1.12 -4.80 -10.90
CA ALA A 289 -0.69 -6.12 -11.38
C ALA A 289 0.06 -6.91 -10.30
N ILE A 290 0.89 -6.25 -9.49
CA ILE A 290 1.56 -6.87 -8.34
C ILE A 290 0.51 -7.27 -7.29
N TRP A 291 -0.49 -6.42 -7.00
CA TRP A 291 -1.60 -6.79 -6.10
C TRP A 291 -2.31 -8.07 -6.55
N GLN A 292 -2.61 -8.19 -7.85
CA GLN A 292 -3.22 -9.39 -8.41
C GLN A 292 -2.30 -10.62 -8.28
N GLY A 293 -0.99 -10.46 -8.52
CA GLY A 293 -0.02 -11.56 -8.35
C GLY A 293 0.15 -12.04 -6.90
N LEU A 294 -0.15 -11.20 -5.91
CA LEU A 294 -0.01 -11.50 -4.49
C LEU A 294 -1.34 -11.75 -3.77
N GLY A 295 -2.47 -11.72 -4.48
CA GLY A 295 -3.78 -11.93 -3.88
C GLY A 295 -4.22 -10.80 -2.95
N PHE A 296 -3.69 -9.59 -3.13
CA PHE A 296 -4.02 -8.41 -2.34
C PHE A 296 -5.25 -7.69 -2.90
N THR A 297 -6.19 -7.35 -2.01
CA THR A 297 -7.34 -6.50 -2.29
C THR A 297 -7.33 -5.28 -1.40
N HIS A 298 -7.29 -4.08 -1.99
CA HIS A 298 -7.26 -2.81 -1.26
C HIS A 298 -8.56 -2.53 -0.50
N GLY A 299 -9.71 -2.91 -1.06
CA GLY A 299 -11.04 -2.79 -0.42
C GLY A 299 -11.70 -1.41 -0.48
N VAL A 300 -10.97 -0.32 -0.77
CA VAL A 300 -11.51 1.05 -0.91
C VAL A 300 -10.75 1.82 -1.99
N LEU A 301 -10.89 1.40 -3.25
CA LEU A 301 -10.15 1.98 -4.36
C LEU A 301 -10.88 3.22 -4.95
N ASN A 302 -11.25 4.16 -4.08
CA ASN A 302 -11.76 5.47 -4.45
C ASN A 302 -10.65 6.33 -5.08
N THR A 303 -10.99 7.37 -5.84
CA THR A 303 -9.97 8.24 -6.48
C THR A 303 -9.12 9.03 -5.49
N ASP A 304 -9.67 9.33 -4.30
CA ASP A 304 -8.92 9.92 -3.19
C ASP A 304 -7.89 8.97 -2.55
N ASN A 305 -7.97 7.67 -2.83
CA ASN A 305 -7.00 6.68 -2.35
C ASN A 305 -6.01 6.23 -3.44
N VAL A 306 -6.02 6.87 -4.62
CA VAL A 306 -5.07 6.56 -5.69
C VAL A 306 -3.95 7.60 -5.71
N SER A 307 -2.74 7.17 -5.37
CA SER A 307 -1.54 8.01 -5.42
C SER A 307 -1.20 8.43 -6.85
N LEU A 308 -0.85 9.70 -7.05
CA LEU A 308 -0.24 10.13 -8.30
C LEU A 308 1.18 9.58 -8.49
N LEU A 309 1.85 9.10 -7.44
CA LEU A 309 3.17 8.49 -7.54
C LEU A 309 3.11 6.97 -7.81
N GLY A 310 1.92 6.38 -7.82
CA GLY A 310 1.70 4.95 -8.07
C GLY A 310 2.03 4.04 -6.89
N VAL A 311 2.07 4.60 -5.67
CA VAL A 311 2.22 3.83 -4.43
C VAL A 311 0.87 3.48 -3.81
N THR A 312 0.81 2.32 -3.17
CA THR A 312 -0.31 1.90 -2.31
C THR A 312 -0.38 2.84 -1.09
N LEU A 313 -1.56 3.34 -0.77
CA LEU A 313 -1.78 4.23 0.38
C LEU A 313 -3.15 4.00 1.02
N ASP A 314 -3.32 4.49 2.24
CA ASP A 314 -4.56 4.40 3.03
C ASP A 314 -5.09 2.97 3.24
N TYR A 315 -4.32 2.22 4.03
CA TYR A 315 -4.64 0.87 4.51
C TYR A 315 -5.81 0.86 5.50
N GLY A 316 -7.04 0.85 4.97
CA GLY A 316 -8.27 0.62 5.73
C GLY A 316 -8.66 -0.87 5.73
N PRO A 317 -9.76 -1.24 5.06
CA PRO A 317 -10.23 -2.62 5.03
C PRO A 317 -9.60 -3.42 3.87
N TYR A 318 -8.28 -3.52 3.85
CA TYR A 318 -7.58 -4.35 2.87
C TYR A 318 -7.61 -5.84 3.27
N GLY A 319 -7.18 -6.73 2.37
CA GLY A 319 -6.93 -8.12 2.72
C GLY A 319 -6.06 -8.83 1.71
N PHE A 320 -5.17 -9.69 2.20
CA PHE A 320 -4.59 -10.77 1.41
C PHE A 320 -5.56 -11.94 1.48
N MET A 321 -6.00 -12.44 0.33
CA MET A 321 -6.95 -13.55 0.29
C MET A 321 -6.32 -14.81 0.85
N ASP A 322 -7.12 -15.57 1.60
CA ASP A 322 -6.76 -16.91 2.04
C ASP A 322 -6.98 -17.89 0.89
N TYR A 323 -8.19 -18.46 0.79
CA TYR A 323 -8.58 -19.24 -0.39
C TYR A 323 -8.73 -18.34 -1.61
N TYR A 324 -8.37 -18.86 -2.78
CA TYR A 324 -8.55 -18.11 -4.02
C TYR A 324 -10.04 -17.89 -4.29
N SER A 325 -10.42 -16.62 -4.39
CA SER A 325 -11.73 -16.22 -4.85
C SER A 325 -11.60 -14.96 -5.71
N PRO A 326 -12.02 -15.00 -6.99
CA PRO A 326 -12.01 -13.80 -7.82
C PRO A 326 -12.93 -12.71 -7.26
N HIS A 327 -13.95 -13.09 -6.48
CA HIS A 327 -14.93 -12.20 -5.88
C HIS A 327 -14.59 -11.84 -4.42
N TYR A 328 -13.35 -12.04 -3.99
CA TYR A 328 -12.94 -11.69 -2.62
C TYR A 328 -13.12 -10.18 -2.34
N VAL A 329 -13.88 -9.88 -1.28
CA VAL A 329 -14.15 -8.52 -0.78
C VAL A 329 -13.80 -8.45 0.71
N PRO A 330 -12.68 -7.81 1.09
CA PRO A 330 -12.28 -7.66 2.49
C PRO A 330 -13.10 -6.59 3.22
N ASN A 331 -13.72 -5.65 2.50
CA ASN A 331 -14.46 -4.54 3.06
C ASN A 331 -15.91 -4.90 3.41
N THR A 332 -16.29 -4.77 4.68
CA THR A 332 -17.68 -5.00 5.14
C THR A 332 -18.68 -4.02 4.53
N SER A 333 -18.23 -2.84 4.12
CA SER A 333 -19.10 -1.78 3.57
C SER A 333 -19.23 -1.82 2.05
N ASP A 334 -18.59 -2.79 1.38
CA ASP A 334 -18.67 -2.98 -0.07
C ASP A 334 -19.61 -4.14 -0.43
N ASP A 335 -20.90 -3.98 -0.12
CA ASP A 335 -21.92 -5.02 -0.34
C ASP A 335 -22.08 -5.42 -1.82
N MET A 336 -21.80 -4.48 -2.73
CA MET A 336 -21.88 -4.69 -4.18
C MET A 336 -20.57 -5.27 -4.77
N GLY A 337 -19.54 -5.43 -3.92
CA GLY A 337 -18.21 -5.87 -4.32
C GLY A 337 -17.62 -5.01 -5.43
N ARG A 338 -17.79 -3.68 -5.39
CA ARG A 338 -17.22 -2.75 -6.36
C ARG A 338 -15.70 -2.87 -6.42
N TYR A 339 -15.07 -3.07 -5.27
CA TYR A 339 -13.63 -3.18 -5.08
C TYR A 339 -13.18 -4.62 -4.84
N ALA A 340 -13.98 -5.60 -5.29
CA ALA A 340 -13.60 -7.01 -5.27
C ALA A 340 -12.27 -7.26 -6.02
N PHE A 341 -11.55 -8.31 -5.63
CA PHE A 341 -10.23 -8.64 -6.16
C PHE A 341 -10.15 -8.55 -7.69
N ASN A 342 -11.07 -9.23 -8.41
CA ASN A 342 -11.10 -9.26 -9.87
C ASN A 342 -11.47 -7.93 -10.54
N LYS A 343 -12.05 -6.98 -9.80
CA LYS A 343 -12.46 -5.67 -10.33
C LYS A 343 -11.36 -4.61 -10.21
N GLN A 344 -10.32 -4.84 -9.40
CA GLN A 344 -9.27 -3.83 -9.15
C GLN A 344 -8.59 -3.32 -10.44
N PRO A 345 -8.27 -4.14 -11.47
CA PRO A 345 -7.72 -3.65 -12.73
C PRO A 345 -8.64 -2.65 -13.44
N ALA A 346 -9.91 -3.02 -13.63
CA ALA A 346 -10.88 -2.18 -14.31
C ALA A 346 -11.23 -0.91 -13.51
N ILE A 347 -11.30 -1.01 -12.17
CA ILE A 347 -11.52 0.16 -11.31
C ILE A 347 -10.32 1.12 -11.38
N MET A 348 -9.08 0.63 -11.41
CA MET A 348 -7.92 1.50 -11.53
C MET A 348 -7.92 2.23 -12.87
N VAL A 349 -8.26 1.56 -13.98
CA VAL A 349 -8.44 2.22 -15.28
C VAL A 349 -9.54 3.28 -15.21
N TRP A 350 -10.67 2.99 -14.56
CA TRP A 350 -11.74 3.98 -14.35
C TRP A 350 -11.26 5.20 -13.56
N ASN A 351 -10.49 5.00 -12.48
CA ASN A 351 -9.91 6.08 -11.68
C ASN A 351 -8.93 6.92 -12.52
N LEU A 352 -8.09 6.31 -13.35
CA LEU A 352 -7.18 7.01 -14.25
C LEU A 352 -7.93 7.81 -15.33
N CYS A 353 -9.05 7.29 -15.84
CA CYS A 353 -9.93 8.08 -16.71
C CYS A 353 -10.51 9.29 -15.98
N LYS A 354 -10.79 9.22 -14.67
CA LYS A 354 -11.18 10.39 -13.88
C LYS A 354 -10.07 11.41 -13.72
N LEU A 355 -8.81 10.98 -13.61
CA LEU A 355 -7.67 11.89 -13.70
C LEU A 355 -7.62 12.60 -15.07
N ALA A 356 -7.81 11.86 -16.16
CA ALA A 356 -7.84 12.45 -17.50
C ALA A 356 -8.97 13.51 -17.65
N GLU A 357 -10.18 13.20 -17.16
CA GLU A 357 -11.30 14.14 -17.11
C GLU A 357 -10.99 15.38 -16.25
N ALA A 358 -10.28 15.19 -15.12
CA ALA A 358 -9.92 16.28 -14.22
C ALA A 358 -8.93 17.28 -14.83
N LEU A 359 -8.03 16.80 -15.69
CA LEU A 359 -7.00 17.63 -16.32
C LEU A 359 -7.52 18.47 -17.49
N ASP A 360 -8.69 18.14 -18.05
CA ASP A 360 -9.25 18.78 -19.25
C ASP A 360 -9.10 20.32 -19.31
N PRO A 361 -9.36 21.08 -18.22
CA PRO A 361 -9.28 22.54 -18.25
C PRO A 361 -7.89 23.14 -18.53
N ILE A 362 -6.81 22.38 -18.29
CA ILE A 362 -5.42 22.88 -18.46
C ILE A 362 -4.73 22.32 -19.71
N LEU A 363 -5.42 21.48 -20.48
CA LEU A 363 -4.86 20.79 -21.65
C LEU A 363 -5.12 21.54 -22.96
N SER A 364 -4.20 21.42 -23.91
CA SER A 364 -4.47 21.73 -25.32
C SER A 364 -5.28 20.63 -25.99
N GLU A 365 -5.90 20.92 -27.14
CA GLU A 365 -6.67 19.92 -27.91
C GLU A 365 -5.81 18.72 -28.31
N GLN A 366 -4.58 18.96 -28.74
CA GLN A 366 -3.64 17.89 -29.08
C GLN A 366 -3.29 17.02 -27.86
N GLN A 367 -3.13 17.62 -26.69
CA GLN A 367 -2.87 16.87 -25.46
C GLN A 367 -4.06 16.03 -25.03
N ARG A 368 -5.29 16.57 -25.12
CA ARG A 368 -6.54 15.83 -24.86
C ARG A 368 -6.64 14.59 -25.75
N GLN A 369 -6.38 14.75 -27.05
CA GLN A 369 -6.44 13.64 -28.00
C GLN A 369 -5.42 12.55 -27.66
N LYS A 370 -4.16 12.92 -27.36
CA LYS A 370 -3.12 11.96 -26.96
C LYS A 370 -3.45 11.22 -25.66
N ILE A 371 -3.98 11.94 -24.65
CA ILE A 371 -4.40 11.32 -23.38
C ILE A 371 -5.54 10.32 -23.62
N LYS A 372 -6.50 10.65 -24.48
CA LYS A 372 -7.59 9.74 -24.86
C LYS A 372 -7.07 8.47 -25.54
N GLU A 373 -6.09 8.61 -26.44
CA GLU A 373 -5.43 7.47 -27.09
C GLU A 373 -4.70 6.57 -26.08
N ILE A 374 -3.98 7.16 -25.13
CA ILE A 374 -3.34 6.40 -24.04
C ILE A 374 -4.40 5.69 -23.19
N ALA A 375 -5.43 6.40 -22.74
CA ALA A 375 -6.50 5.88 -21.90
C ALA A 375 -7.19 4.65 -22.52
N ALA A 376 -7.37 4.64 -23.85
CA ALA A 376 -7.95 3.51 -24.58
C ALA A 376 -7.10 2.23 -24.51
N THR A 377 -5.81 2.32 -24.21
CA THR A 377 -4.89 1.16 -24.13
C THR A 377 -4.68 0.62 -22.72
N LEU A 378 -5.16 1.32 -21.69
CA LEU A 378 -4.81 1.04 -20.30
C LEU A 378 -5.35 -0.30 -19.79
N LEU A 379 -6.53 -0.70 -20.27
CA LEU A 379 -7.14 -1.98 -19.86
C LEU A 379 -6.33 -3.18 -20.39
N ASP A 380 -5.94 -3.14 -21.66
CA ASP A 380 -5.09 -4.17 -22.25
C ASP A 380 -3.71 -4.21 -21.59
N TYR A 381 -3.15 -3.03 -21.30
CA TYR A 381 -1.88 -2.91 -20.58
C TYR A 381 -1.92 -3.65 -19.24
N VAL A 382 -2.94 -3.39 -18.40
CA VAL A 382 -3.01 -4.02 -17.07
C VAL A 382 -3.31 -5.51 -17.16
N HIS A 383 -4.13 -5.98 -18.12
CA HIS A 383 -4.36 -7.41 -18.32
C HIS A 383 -3.07 -8.16 -18.67
N VAL A 384 -2.25 -7.61 -19.56
CA VAL A 384 -0.93 -8.18 -19.89
C VAL A 384 -0.03 -8.23 -18.66
N LYS A 385 -0.03 -7.17 -17.84
CA LYS A 385 0.79 -7.13 -16.61
C LYS A 385 0.33 -8.11 -15.55
N VAL A 386 -0.98 -8.28 -15.36
CA VAL A 386 -1.55 -9.27 -14.45
C VAL A 386 -1.19 -10.68 -14.89
N ALA A 387 -1.35 -10.99 -16.18
CA ALA A 387 -0.96 -12.27 -16.75
C ALA A 387 0.53 -12.56 -16.49
N LEU A 388 1.40 -11.59 -16.76
CA LEU A 388 2.83 -11.71 -16.51
C LEU A 388 3.16 -11.92 -15.02
N ALA A 389 2.50 -11.17 -14.12
CA ALA A 389 2.69 -11.32 -12.68
C ALA A 389 2.34 -12.73 -12.20
N LEU A 390 1.29 -13.35 -12.75
CA LEU A 390 0.92 -14.72 -12.44
C LEU A 390 1.88 -15.75 -13.04
N VAL A 391 2.27 -15.58 -14.30
CA VAL A 391 3.20 -16.49 -14.99
C VAL A 391 4.56 -16.54 -14.30
N LEU A 392 5.07 -15.40 -13.82
CA LEU A 392 6.36 -15.34 -13.10
C LEU A 392 6.37 -16.20 -11.83
N LYS A 393 5.20 -16.50 -11.26
CA LYS A 393 5.08 -17.35 -10.07
C LYS A 393 5.21 -18.84 -10.37
N LEU A 394 5.16 -19.24 -11.66
CA LEU A 394 5.28 -20.62 -12.12
C LEU A 394 6.73 -21.07 -12.37
N GLY A 395 7.71 -20.17 -12.25
CA GLY A 395 9.14 -20.52 -12.35
C GLY A 395 9.71 -20.57 -13.78
N PHE A 396 8.97 -20.10 -14.78
CA PHE A 396 9.47 -19.93 -16.14
C PHE A 396 10.53 -18.83 -16.19
N ARG A 397 11.63 -19.05 -16.93
CA ARG A 397 12.68 -18.05 -17.17
C ARG A 397 12.19 -17.01 -18.18
N GLU A 398 11.51 -17.48 -19.22
CA GLU A 398 11.05 -16.67 -20.33
C GLU A 398 9.54 -16.80 -20.49
N TYR A 399 8.88 -15.68 -20.70
CA TYR A 399 7.47 -15.67 -21.05
C TYR A 399 7.32 -16.11 -22.52
N LYS A 400 6.50 -17.14 -22.76
CA LYS A 400 6.05 -17.55 -24.09
C LYS A 400 4.54 -17.29 -24.20
N GLY A 401 4.10 -16.89 -25.40
CA GLY A 401 2.68 -16.66 -25.64
C GLY A 401 1.86 -17.93 -25.34
N GLY A 402 0.81 -17.79 -24.53
CA GLY A 402 -0.02 -18.89 -24.06
C GLY A 402 0.33 -19.40 -22.66
N ASP A 403 1.46 -19.02 -22.07
CA ASP A 403 1.85 -19.40 -20.70
C ASP A 403 0.82 -18.93 -19.66
N GLU A 404 0.13 -17.82 -19.92
CA GLU A 404 -0.93 -17.30 -19.06
C GLU A 404 -2.09 -18.30 -18.86
N ASN A 405 -2.36 -19.17 -19.85
CA ASN A 405 -3.41 -20.18 -19.73
C ASN A 405 -3.08 -21.17 -18.61
N MET A 406 -1.81 -21.50 -18.41
CA MET A 406 -1.39 -22.40 -17.33
C MET A 406 -1.62 -21.77 -15.95
N ALA A 407 -1.38 -20.47 -15.82
CA ALA A 407 -1.69 -19.75 -14.60
C ALA A 407 -3.22 -19.69 -14.37
N TYR A 408 -4.00 -19.41 -15.41
CA TYR A 408 -5.47 -19.35 -15.31
C TYR A 408 -6.10 -20.72 -15.00
N ASP A 409 -5.60 -21.80 -15.58
CA ASP A 409 -6.04 -23.16 -15.27
C ASP A 409 -5.73 -23.53 -13.82
N LEU A 410 -4.55 -23.12 -13.30
CA LEU A 410 -4.21 -23.29 -11.88
C LEU A 410 -5.19 -22.53 -10.99
N LEU A 411 -5.44 -21.25 -11.29
CA LEU A 411 -6.42 -20.45 -10.54
C LEU A 411 -7.84 -21.04 -10.60
N LYS A 412 -8.26 -21.61 -11.73
CA LYS A 412 -9.54 -22.30 -11.88
C LYS A 412 -9.63 -23.51 -10.95
N MET A 413 -8.60 -24.35 -10.88
CA MET A 413 -8.56 -25.47 -9.94
C MET A 413 -8.55 -25.00 -8.49
N MET A 414 -7.83 -23.91 -8.18
CA MET A 414 -7.82 -23.32 -6.84
C MET A 414 -9.21 -22.82 -6.43
N LEU A 415 -9.97 -22.24 -7.35
CA LEU A 415 -11.36 -21.84 -7.13
C LEU A 415 -12.25 -23.07 -6.86
N ASN A 416 -12.16 -24.11 -7.71
CA ASN A 416 -12.97 -25.32 -7.58
C ASN A 416 -12.74 -26.03 -6.25
N LYS A 417 -11.49 -26.02 -5.76
CA LYS A 417 -11.05 -26.79 -4.59
C LYS A 417 -10.85 -25.95 -3.33
N MET A 418 -11.15 -24.65 -3.39
CA MET A 418 -10.95 -23.71 -2.28
C MET A 418 -9.51 -23.79 -1.74
N ALA A 419 -8.55 -23.89 -2.65
CA ALA A 419 -7.12 -23.91 -2.32
C ALA A 419 -6.63 -22.50 -1.97
N ASP A 420 -5.64 -22.43 -1.09
CA ASP A 420 -5.10 -21.15 -0.63
C ASP A 420 -4.23 -20.49 -1.69
N PHE A 421 -4.40 -19.19 -1.89
CA PHE A 421 -3.70 -18.46 -2.93
C PHE A 421 -2.19 -18.48 -2.72
N THR A 422 -1.76 -18.01 -1.55
CA THR A 422 -0.33 -17.87 -1.22
C THR A 422 0.33 -19.24 -1.10
N ALA A 423 -0.27 -20.15 -0.35
CA ALA A 423 0.31 -21.45 -0.06
C ALA A 423 0.37 -22.35 -1.31
N THR A 424 -0.59 -22.27 -2.24
CA THR A 424 -0.52 -23.04 -3.50
C THR A 424 0.72 -22.69 -4.30
N PHE A 425 0.98 -21.40 -4.55
CA PHE A 425 2.17 -20.98 -5.29
C PHE A 425 3.45 -21.26 -4.51
N ARG A 426 3.45 -21.09 -3.19
CA ARG A 426 4.61 -21.42 -2.36
C ARG A 426 4.94 -22.90 -2.38
N GLN A 427 3.96 -23.77 -2.15
CA GLN A 427 4.14 -25.22 -2.16
C GLN A 427 4.53 -25.74 -3.55
N LEU A 428 3.99 -25.15 -4.64
CA LEU A 428 4.43 -25.43 -6.01
C LEU A 428 5.92 -25.09 -6.25
N SER A 429 6.45 -24.13 -5.48
CA SER A 429 7.87 -23.77 -5.53
C SER A 429 8.76 -24.78 -4.81
N GLU A 430 8.22 -25.50 -3.82
CA GLU A 430 8.97 -26.36 -2.90
C GLU A 430 9.00 -27.82 -3.34
N VAL A 431 7.95 -28.26 -4.03
CA VAL A 431 7.80 -29.60 -4.60
C VAL A 431 8.46 -29.66 -5.98
N ASP A 432 9.30 -30.68 -6.19
CA ASP A 432 9.84 -31.01 -7.50
C ASP A 432 8.68 -31.35 -8.46
N PRO A 433 8.61 -30.76 -9.67
CA PRO A 433 7.58 -31.05 -10.65
C PRO A 433 7.32 -32.55 -10.88
N GLN A 434 8.38 -33.39 -10.87
CA GLN A 434 8.29 -34.84 -11.07
C GLN A 434 7.52 -35.57 -9.97
N HIS A 435 7.35 -34.93 -8.81
CA HIS A 435 6.66 -35.47 -7.65
C HIS A 435 5.26 -34.85 -7.45
N LEU A 436 4.79 -33.97 -8.35
CA LEU A 436 3.47 -33.34 -8.22
C LEU A 436 2.29 -34.31 -8.38
N LEU A 437 2.52 -35.51 -8.93
CA LEU A 437 1.55 -36.60 -9.02
C LEU A 437 1.70 -37.64 -7.90
N ASP A 438 2.76 -37.54 -7.07
CA ASP A 438 2.98 -38.45 -5.95
C ASP A 438 2.13 -38.02 -4.75
N LYS A 439 1.08 -38.80 -4.47
CA LYS A 439 0.16 -38.56 -3.34
C LYS A 439 0.88 -38.48 -1.99
N THR A 440 1.94 -39.27 -1.79
CA THR A 440 2.69 -39.31 -0.51
C THR A 440 3.56 -38.07 -0.29
N VAL A 441 3.92 -37.38 -1.38
CA VAL A 441 4.61 -36.09 -1.33
C VAL A 441 3.61 -34.97 -1.14
N ILE A 442 2.51 -34.99 -1.90
CA ILE A 442 1.51 -33.92 -1.91
C ILE A 442 0.68 -33.87 -0.62
N GLU A 443 0.43 -34.99 0.06
CA GLU A 443 -0.32 -34.98 1.33
C GLU A 443 0.31 -34.11 2.43
N LYS A 444 1.62 -33.84 2.34
CA LYS A 444 2.36 -32.95 3.26
C LYS A 444 2.20 -31.46 2.92
N HIS A 445 1.66 -31.15 1.75
CA HIS A 445 1.49 -29.81 1.20
C HIS A 445 0.00 -29.48 1.16
N TRP A 446 -0.53 -28.98 2.28
CA TRP A 446 -1.97 -28.90 2.55
C TRP A 446 -2.80 -28.17 1.49
N SER A 447 -2.22 -27.22 0.75
CA SER A 447 -2.94 -26.48 -0.30
C SER A 447 -2.91 -27.23 -1.62
N LEU A 448 -1.76 -27.79 -2.01
CA LEU A 448 -1.67 -28.68 -3.18
C LEU A 448 -2.49 -29.95 -3.02
N ASN A 449 -2.57 -30.48 -1.79
CA ASN A 449 -3.39 -31.65 -1.49
C ASN A 449 -4.88 -31.45 -1.81
N LYS A 450 -5.38 -30.21 -1.80
CA LYS A 450 -6.75 -29.92 -2.25
C LYS A 450 -6.89 -30.04 -3.78
N LEU A 451 -5.82 -29.76 -4.52
CA LEU A 451 -5.83 -29.75 -5.98
C LEU A 451 -5.74 -31.15 -6.58
N ILE A 452 -5.15 -32.13 -5.87
CA ILE A 452 -4.97 -33.49 -6.39
C ILE A 452 -6.29 -34.21 -6.71
N GLU A 453 -7.39 -33.76 -6.12
CA GLU A 453 -8.74 -34.28 -6.37
C GLU A 453 -9.45 -33.58 -7.54
N ASP A 454 -8.85 -32.56 -8.16
CA ASP A 454 -9.42 -31.90 -9.33
C ASP A 454 -9.16 -32.74 -10.58
N SER A 455 -10.17 -32.90 -11.43
CA SER A 455 -10.06 -33.69 -12.66
C SER A 455 -9.05 -33.12 -13.64
N ASP A 456 -8.76 -31.81 -13.57
CA ASP A 456 -7.81 -31.13 -14.44
C ASP A 456 -6.34 -31.22 -13.92
N TRP A 457 -6.10 -31.68 -12.67
CA TRP A 457 -4.77 -31.63 -12.03
C TRP A 457 -3.70 -32.44 -12.77
N GLU A 458 -3.97 -33.70 -13.09
CA GLU A 458 -2.98 -34.57 -13.75
C GLU A 458 -2.58 -34.00 -15.11
N LYS A 459 -3.56 -33.49 -15.87
CA LYS A 459 -3.33 -32.85 -17.16
C LYS A 459 -2.50 -31.57 -17.00
N TRP A 460 -2.83 -30.75 -16.00
CA TRP A 460 -2.12 -29.51 -15.73
C TRP A 460 -0.65 -29.76 -15.37
N VAL A 461 -0.37 -30.72 -14.47
CA VAL A 461 1.00 -31.10 -14.08
C VAL A 461 1.82 -31.57 -15.28
N LYS A 462 1.29 -32.47 -16.11
CA LYS A 462 1.98 -32.96 -17.32
C LYS A 462 2.32 -31.82 -18.29
N ASN A 463 1.41 -30.85 -18.45
CA ASN A 463 1.66 -29.68 -19.28
C ASN A 463 2.71 -28.75 -18.65
N TYR A 464 2.68 -28.58 -17.33
CA TYR A 464 3.66 -27.79 -16.58
C TYR A 464 5.07 -28.37 -16.68
N GLU A 465 5.23 -29.68 -16.45
CA GLU A 465 6.50 -30.39 -16.60
C GLU A 465 7.05 -30.25 -18.02
N LYS A 466 6.20 -30.46 -19.03
CA LYS A 466 6.60 -30.28 -20.44
C LYS A 466 7.07 -28.84 -20.71
N ARG A 467 6.35 -27.84 -20.20
CA ARG A 467 6.72 -26.44 -20.37
C ARG A 467 8.02 -26.09 -19.65
N LEU A 468 8.26 -26.66 -18.47
CA LEU A 468 9.51 -26.49 -17.72
C LEU A 468 10.70 -27.16 -18.41
N ALA A 469 10.51 -28.30 -19.09
CA ALA A 469 11.57 -28.96 -19.85
C ALA A 469 12.15 -28.02 -20.94
N ASP A 470 11.32 -27.16 -21.52
CA ASP A 470 11.75 -26.17 -22.52
C ASP A 470 12.59 -25.01 -21.94
N GLU A 471 12.64 -24.85 -20.62
CA GLU A 471 13.41 -23.77 -19.95
C GLU A 471 14.91 -24.08 -19.84
N ASN A 472 15.27 -25.36 -19.96
CA ASN A 472 16.65 -25.87 -19.81
C ASN A 472 17.35 -25.35 -18.54
N ILE A 473 16.64 -25.38 -17.40
CA ILE A 473 17.17 -25.04 -16.07
C ILE A 473 17.04 -26.24 -15.13
N THR A 474 17.89 -26.30 -14.11
CA THR A 474 17.78 -27.31 -13.06
C THR A 474 16.63 -27.01 -12.11
N GLU A 475 16.14 -28.04 -11.43
CA GLU A 475 15.12 -27.90 -10.39
C GLU A 475 15.56 -26.92 -9.27
N GLU A 476 16.81 -27.02 -8.83
CA GLU A 476 17.35 -26.11 -7.81
C GLU A 476 17.28 -24.64 -8.24
N VAL A 477 17.59 -24.35 -9.52
CA VAL A 477 17.49 -22.99 -10.06
C VAL A 477 16.02 -22.55 -10.18
N ARG A 478 15.10 -23.42 -10.59
CA ARG A 478 13.65 -23.14 -10.63
C ARG A 478 13.14 -22.81 -9.22
N LYS A 479 13.40 -23.69 -8.26
CA LYS A 479 13.01 -23.55 -6.85
C LYS A 479 13.52 -22.24 -6.26
N GLN A 480 14.81 -21.94 -6.39
CA GLN A 480 15.41 -20.69 -5.89
C GLN A 480 14.75 -19.43 -6.47
N ARG A 481 14.34 -19.45 -7.76
CA ARG A 481 13.60 -18.34 -8.35
C ARG A 481 12.21 -18.24 -7.77
N MET A 482 11.48 -19.35 -7.71
CA MET A 482 10.09 -19.34 -7.28
C MET A 482 9.92 -19.00 -5.80
N VAL A 483 10.79 -19.49 -4.91
CA VAL A 483 10.71 -19.15 -3.47
C VAL A 483 10.97 -17.66 -3.20
N LYS A 484 11.70 -16.96 -4.10
CA LYS A 484 11.90 -15.50 -4.04
C LYS A 484 10.73 -14.69 -4.60
N MET A 485 9.85 -15.32 -5.39
CA MET A 485 8.66 -14.68 -5.97
C MET A 485 7.36 -15.02 -5.22
N ASN A 486 7.33 -16.17 -4.56
CA ASN A 486 6.18 -16.72 -3.87
C ASN A 486 6.39 -16.64 -2.36
N PRO A 487 5.78 -15.65 -1.67
CA PRO A 487 5.99 -15.47 -0.25
C PRO A 487 5.46 -16.67 0.53
N LEU A 488 6.11 -16.96 1.64
CA LEU A 488 5.63 -17.90 2.64
C LEU A 488 4.64 -17.23 3.59
N TYR A 489 4.90 -15.97 3.94
CA TYR A 489 4.08 -15.18 4.86
C TYR A 489 3.50 -13.95 4.16
N VAL A 490 2.21 -13.73 4.38
CA VAL A 490 1.49 -12.50 4.03
C VAL A 490 0.71 -12.03 5.26
N PRO A 491 0.40 -10.73 5.42
CA PRO A 491 -0.31 -10.22 6.59
C PRO A 491 -1.80 -10.58 6.53
N ARG A 492 -2.10 -11.86 6.76
CA ARG A 492 -3.46 -12.41 6.78
C ARG A 492 -4.26 -11.75 7.89
N ASN A 493 -5.55 -11.51 7.63
CA ASN A 493 -6.41 -10.76 8.55
C ASN A 493 -6.52 -11.40 9.94
N TRP A 494 -6.44 -12.72 10.04
CA TRP A 494 -6.48 -13.43 11.31
C TRP A 494 -5.19 -13.29 12.12
N ILE A 495 -4.03 -13.30 11.47
CA ILE A 495 -2.72 -13.05 12.11
C ILE A 495 -2.70 -11.65 12.72
N LEU A 496 -3.19 -10.66 11.95
CA LEU A 496 -3.31 -9.28 12.43
C LEU A 496 -4.29 -9.16 13.59
N GLU A 497 -5.44 -9.85 13.54
CA GLU A 497 -6.43 -9.82 14.62
C GLU A 497 -5.89 -10.43 15.92
N GLU A 498 -5.06 -11.47 15.84
CA GLU A 498 -4.36 -12.01 17.01
C GLU A 498 -3.41 -10.99 17.63
N ALA A 499 -2.60 -10.30 16.83
CA ALA A 499 -1.70 -9.26 17.31
C ALA A 499 -2.45 -8.06 17.91
N ILE A 500 -3.58 -7.67 17.31
CA ILE A 500 -4.43 -6.59 17.81
C ILE A 500 -5.03 -6.95 19.18
N LYS A 501 -5.51 -8.19 19.36
CA LYS A 501 -6.10 -8.64 20.63
C LYS A 501 -5.11 -8.60 21.79
N ASP A 502 -3.84 -8.89 21.52
CA ASP A 502 -2.78 -8.80 22.53
C ASP A 502 -2.40 -7.34 22.79
N ALA A 503 -2.29 -6.53 21.74
CA ALA A 503 -1.99 -5.10 21.84
C ALA A 503 -3.07 -4.31 22.60
N GLU A 504 -4.35 -4.70 22.50
CA GLU A 504 -5.44 -4.13 23.30
C GLU A 504 -5.19 -4.28 24.81
N LYS A 505 -4.37 -5.26 25.23
CA LYS A 505 -3.95 -5.53 26.62
C LYS A 505 -2.56 -5.00 26.95
N ASN A 506 -1.99 -4.12 26.13
CA ASN A 506 -0.61 -3.61 26.23
C ASN A 506 0.48 -4.68 26.06
N ASP A 507 0.18 -5.80 25.39
CA ASP A 507 1.19 -6.76 24.91
C ASP A 507 1.47 -6.49 23.43
N PHE A 508 2.62 -5.87 23.15
CA PHE A 508 3.01 -5.48 21.78
C PHE A 508 4.01 -6.44 21.14
N GLU A 509 4.39 -7.54 21.82
CA GLU A 509 5.45 -8.43 21.33
C GLU A 509 5.08 -9.10 20.02
N LYS A 510 3.82 -9.52 19.86
CA LYS A 510 3.34 -10.08 18.59
C LYS A 510 3.37 -9.06 17.46
N VAL A 511 3.01 -7.80 17.72
CA VAL A 511 3.07 -6.73 16.69
C VAL A 511 4.53 -6.51 16.24
N ARG A 512 5.46 -6.44 17.20
CA ARG A 512 6.91 -6.29 16.93
C ARG A 512 7.48 -7.50 16.20
N PHE A 513 7.04 -8.71 16.57
CA PHE A 513 7.41 -9.95 15.88
C PHE A 513 6.94 -9.94 14.43
N LEU A 514 5.67 -9.59 14.17
CA LEU A 514 5.13 -9.51 12.80
C LEU A 514 5.90 -8.51 11.94
N LEU A 515 6.28 -7.37 12.50
CA LEU A 515 7.08 -6.38 11.77
C LEU A 515 8.44 -6.95 11.33
N LYS A 516 9.10 -7.74 12.20
CA LYS A 516 10.35 -8.44 11.89
C LYS A 516 10.14 -9.57 10.87
N LEU A 517 9.07 -10.35 11.04
CA LEU A 517 8.71 -11.45 10.15
C LEU A 517 8.51 -10.97 8.72
N PHE A 518 7.74 -9.89 8.55
CA PHE A 518 7.44 -9.35 7.23
C PHE A 518 8.61 -8.59 6.59
N LYS A 519 9.75 -8.40 7.26
CA LYS A 519 11.00 -8.00 6.58
C LYS A 519 11.52 -9.08 5.64
N LYS A 520 11.17 -10.34 5.90
CA LYS A 520 11.66 -11.52 5.15
C LYS A 520 10.49 -12.46 4.81
N PRO A 521 9.46 -12.02 4.07
CA PRO A 521 8.22 -12.78 3.88
C PRO A 521 8.42 -14.06 3.04
N PHE A 522 9.57 -14.20 2.38
CA PHE A 522 9.95 -15.34 1.53
C PHE A 522 10.82 -16.37 2.24
N GLU A 523 11.43 -16.02 3.37
CA GLU A 523 12.30 -16.91 4.14
C GLU A 523 11.50 -17.67 5.20
N VAL A 524 11.92 -18.90 5.52
CA VAL A 524 11.31 -19.67 6.61
C VAL A 524 11.71 -19.04 7.94
N ASN A 525 10.74 -18.87 8.83
CA ASN A 525 10.96 -18.43 10.21
C ASN A 525 10.44 -19.49 11.18
N GLU A 526 11.34 -20.07 11.98
CA GLU A 526 10.99 -21.19 12.88
C GLU A 526 9.89 -20.85 13.89
N GLU A 527 9.86 -19.62 14.39
CA GLU A 527 8.84 -19.17 15.35
C GLU A 527 7.49 -18.99 14.67
N ALA A 528 7.47 -18.41 13.47
CA ALA A 528 6.25 -18.26 12.67
C ALA A 528 5.67 -19.62 12.26
N GLU A 529 6.52 -20.61 11.95
CA GLU A 529 6.08 -21.97 11.66
C GLU A 529 5.47 -22.65 12.89
N LYS A 530 6.06 -22.48 14.09
CA LYS A 530 5.47 -22.97 15.35
C LYS A 530 4.11 -22.34 15.65
N LEU A 531 3.91 -21.07 15.27
CA LEU A 531 2.64 -20.36 15.38
C LEU A 531 1.65 -20.71 14.25
N GLY A 532 2.06 -21.48 13.25
CA GLY A 532 1.21 -21.89 12.13
C GLY A 532 0.91 -20.79 11.11
N TYR A 533 1.75 -19.76 10.99
CA TYR A 533 1.50 -18.62 10.10
C TYR A 533 1.58 -18.96 8.59
N SER A 534 2.17 -20.10 8.23
CA SER A 534 2.17 -20.70 6.89
C SER A 534 1.11 -21.82 6.72
N SER A 535 0.42 -22.20 7.80
CA SER A 535 -0.53 -23.31 7.84
C SER A 535 -1.91 -22.90 7.33
N GLN A 536 -2.81 -23.88 7.22
CA GLN A 536 -4.20 -23.62 6.87
C GLN A 536 -4.81 -22.59 7.84
N PRO A 537 -5.50 -21.54 7.34
CA PRO A 537 -6.17 -20.57 8.19
C PRO A 537 -7.14 -21.25 9.18
N PRO A 538 -7.20 -20.77 10.43
CA PRO A 538 -8.02 -21.39 11.45
C PRO A 538 -9.51 -21.28 11.11
N SER A 539 -10.33 -22.23 11.56
CA SER A 539 -11.75 -22.28 11.17
C SER A 539 -12.57 -21.03 11.55
N TRP A 540 -12.19 -20.34 12.62
CA TRP A 540 -12.85 -19.10 13.04
C TRP A 540 -12.52 -17.90 12.14
N SER A 541 -11.46 -17.97 11.31
CA SER A 541 -11.06 -16.85 10.46
C SER A 541 -11.85 -16.78 9.15
N TYR A 542 -12.57 -17.85 8.77
CA TYR A 542 -13.39 -17.84 7.58
C TYR A 542 -14.48 -16.76 7.70
N GLY A 543 -14.51 -15.82 6.74
CA GLY A 543 -15.47 -14.73 6.71
C GLY A 543 -15.04 -13.46 7.46
N LEU A 544 -13.82 -13.38 8.00
CA LEU A 544 -13.28 -12.13 8.53
C LEU A 544 -13.26 -11.05 7.46
N LYS A 545 -14.05 -10.00 7.69
CA LYS A 545 -14.07 -8.77 6.91
C LYS A 545 -13.72 -7.60 7.82
N LEU A 546 -13.14 -6.57 7.23
CA LEU A 546 -12.71 -5.35 7.90
C LEU A 546 -13.62 -4.19 7.54
N SER A 547 -13.74 -3.23 8.45
CA SER A 547 -14.46 -1.99 8.21
C SER A 547 -13.49 -0.81 8.04
N CYS A 548 -13.96 0.26 7.41
CA CYS A 548 -13.24 1.54 7.35
C CYS A 548 -13.23 2.29 8.70
N SER A 549 -13.97 1.79 9.71
CA SER A 549 -14.07 2.41 11.03
C SER A 549 -12.68 2.46 11.64
N SER A 550 -12.14 3.65 11.82
CA SER A 550 -10.75 3.93 12.22
C SER A 550 -10.72 5.12 13.14
#